data_AF-A0A0Q0DZV6-F1
#
_entry.id   AF-A0A0Q0DZV6-F1
#
_cell.length_a   1.000
_cell.length_b   1.000
_cell.length_c   1.000
_cell.angle_alpha   90.00
_cell.angle_beta   90.00
_cell.angle_gamma   90.00
#
_symmetry.space_group_name_H-M   'P 1'
#
loop_
_entity.id
_entity.type
_entity.pdbx_description
1 polymer ?
#
loop_
_entity_poly.entity_id
_entity_poly.type
_entity_poly.pdbx_seq_one_letter_code
_entity_poly.pdbx_strand_id
1 'polypeptide(L)'
;MFDPFNDFEARGYLRNIEGEKNPDIVKRLEHDLFAANLSDAMVYLASKPFIEYVDFLCVHKILFGEFYPLAGQDRLKTTPNKAISKADTFFVIRRIRSER
;
A
#
# COMPACT_ATOMS: atom_id res chain seq x y z
N MET A 1 13.19 -11.67 4.77
CA MET A 1 11.76 -11.41 5.00
C MET A 1 11.56 -9.92 5.13
N PHE A 2 10.63 -9.32 4.37
CA PHE A 2 10.33 -7.88 4.47
C PHE A 2 9.26 -7.67 5.54
N ASP A 3 9.65 -7.14 6.70
CA ASP A 3 8.74 -6.81 7.82
C ASP A 3 8.87 -5.31 8.19
N PRO A 4 8.15 -4.42 7.50
CA PRO A 4 8.19 -2.99 7.77
C PRO A 4 7.42 -2.59 9.03
N PHE A 5 6.74 -3.50 9.73
CA PHE A 5 6.00 -3.16 10.95
C PHE A 5 6.54 -3.80 12.23
N ASN A 6 7.50 -4.73 12.08
CA ASN A 6 8.09 -5.51 13.17
C ASN A 6 7.04 -6.31 13.96
N ASP A 7 5.89 -6.62 13.37
CA ASP A 7 4.78 -7.32 14.02
C ASP A 7 4.25 -8.49 13.19
N PHE A 8 5.09 -9.02 12.30
CA PHE A 8 4.78 -10.18 11.47
C PHE A 8 4.17 -11.36 12.26
N GLU A 9 4.73 -11.67 13.43
CA GLU A 9 4.25 -12.79 14.23
C GLU A 9 2.83 -12.60 14.77
N ALA A 10 2.44 -11.35 15.06
CA ALA A 10 1.16 -11.02 15.66
C ALA A 10 0.09 -10.64 14.62
N ARG A 11 0.49 -10.15 13.44
CA ARG A 11 -0.40 -9.51 12.46
C ARG A 11 -0.29 -10.08 11.05
N GLY A 12 0.56 -11.09 10.85
CA GLY A 12 0.81 -11.66 9.53
C GLY A 12 1.68 -10.75 8.66
N TYR A 13 1.84 -11.13 7.40
CA TYR A 13 2.58 -10.34 6.43
C TYR A 13 1.86 -9.01 6.15
N LEU A 14 2.57 -7.89 6.35
CA LEU A 14 2.06 -6.52 6.12
C LEU A 14 0.73 -6.16 6.81
N ARG A 15 0.38 -6.83 7.92
CA ARG A 15 -0.88 -6.61 8.66
C ARG A 15 -2.13 -6.81 7.80
N ASN A 16 -2.13 -7.83 6.93
CA ASN A 16 -3.32 -8.21 6.17
C ASN A 16 -4.46 -8.65 7.12
N ILE A 17 -5.71 -8.53 6.67
CA ILE A 17 -6.88 -8.85 7.50
C ILE A 17 -6.97 -10.33 7.90
N GLU A 18 -6.42 -11.23 7.08
CA GLU A 18 -6.45 -12.68 7.28
C GLU A 18 -5.34 -13.17 8.23
N GLY A 19 -4.38 -12.31 8.60
CA GLY A 19 -3.21 -12.70 9.37
C GLY A 19 -2.28 -13.70 8.65
N GLU A 20 -2.41 -13.84 7.32
CA GLU A 20 -1.65 -14.80 6.53
C GLU A 20 -0.15 -14.47 6.56
N LYS A 21 0.68 -15.50 6.75
CA LYS A 21 2.14 -15.40 6.91
C LYS A 21 2.90 -15.98 5.72
N ASN A 22 2.27 -16.86 4.94
CA ASN A 22 2.90 -17.51 3.79
C ASN A 22 3.00 -16.53 2.62
N PRO A 23 4.22 -16.12 2.22
CA PRO A 23 4.42 -15.12 1.17
C PRO A 23 3.89 -15.55 -0.19
N ASP A 24 3.87 -16.85 -0.51
CA ASP A 24 3.34 -17.34 -1.78
C ASP A 24 1.80 -17.26 -1.82
N ILE A 25 1.15 -17.44 -0.68
CA ILE A 25 -0.31 -17.27 -0.56
C ILE A 25 -0.66 -15.78 -0.65
N VAL A 26 0.00 -14.93 0.14
CA VAL A 26 -0.20 -13.48 0.10
C VAL A 26 -0.02 -12.95 -1.32
N LYS A 27 1.05 -13.35 -2.02
CA LYS A 27 1.33 -12.89 -3.38
C LYS A 27 0.25 -13.28 -4.38
N ARG A 28 -0.33 -14.48 -4.24
CA ARG A 28 -1.47 -14.91 -5.08
C ARG A 28 -2.72 -14.08 -4.77
N LEU A 29 -3.05 -13.90 -3.49
CA LEU A 29 -4.19 -13.08 -3.06
C LEU A 29 -4.06 -11.63 -3.54
N GLU A 30 -2.87 -11.03 -3.39
CA GLU A 30 -2.58 -9.69 -3.90
C GLU A 30 -2.79 -9.58 -5.41
N HIS A 31 -2.35 -10.58 -6.17
CA HIS A 31 -2.52 -10.61 -7.61
C HIS A 31 -3.99 -10.73 -8.00
N ASP A 32 -4.73 -11.63 -7.36
CA ASP A 32 -6.14 -11.88 -7.64
C ASP A 32 -6.99 -10.65 -7.32
N LEU A 33 -6.75 -10.01 -6.16
CA LEU A 33 -7.40 -8.76 -5.78
C LEU A 33 -7.09 -7.62 -6.74
N PHE A 34 -5.82 -7.47 -7.12
CA PHE A 34 -5.43 -6.46 -8.09
C PHE A 34 -6.18 -6.66 -9.41
N ALA A 35 -6.22 -7.89 -9.92
CA ALA A 35 -6.89 -8.21 -11.18
C ALA A 35 -8.40 -7.97 -11.10
N ALA A 36 -9.05 -8.36 -9.99
CA ALA A 36 -10.48 -8.17 -9.78
C ALA A 36 -10.87 -6.69 -9.71
N ASN A 37 -10.07 -5.88 -9.01
CA ASN A 37 -10.37 -4.46 -8.76
C ASN A 37 -9.79 -3.51 -9.82
N LEU A 38 -9.06 -4.03 -10.81
CA LEU A 38 -8.41 -3.21 -11.85
C LEU A 38 -9.44 -2.42 -12.67
N SER A 39 -10.56 -3.05 -13.03
CA SER A 39 -11.61 -2.38 -13.81
C SER A 39 -12.16 -1.17 -13.05
N ASP A 40 -12.46 -1.32 -11.77
CA ASP A 40 -13.02 -0.24 -10.94
C ASP A 40 -12.01 0.90 -10.72
N ALA A 41 -10.73 0.56 -10.54
CA ALA A 41 -9.66 1.56 -10.46
C ALA A 41 -9.54 2.36 -11.77
N MET A 42 -9.68 1.70 -12.92
CA MET A 42 -9.65 2.36 -14.23
C MET A 42 -10.87 3.25 -14.44
N VAL A 43 -12.07 2.80 -14.05
CA VAL A 43 -13.30 3.60 -14.09
C VAL A 43 -13.15 4.85 -13.21
N TYR A 44 -12.59 4.70 -12.00
CA TYR A 44 -12.31 5.83 -11.11
C TYR A 44 -11.39 6.85 -11.78
N LEU A 45 -10.24 6.41 -12.32
CA LEU A 45 -9.28 7.31 -12.97
C LEU A 45 -9.86 7.98 -14.23
N ALA A 46 -10.63 7.25 -15.04
CA ALA A 46 -11.26 7.80 -16.25
C ALA A 46 -12.26 8.93 -15.94
N SER A 47 -12.84 8.94 -14.74
CA SER A 47 -13.75 10.01 -14.30
C SER A 47 -13.05 11.31 -13.87
N LYS A 48 -11.70 11.32 -13.77
CA LYS A 48 -10.96 12.46 -13.23
C LYS A 48 -10.45 13.37 -14.36
N PRO A 49 -10.79 14.67 -14.34
CA PRO A 49 -10.24 15.63 -15.30
C PRO A 49 -8.76 15.91 -15.05
N PHE A 50 -8.31 15.81 -13.79
CA PHE A 50 -6.93 15.94 -13.37
C PHE A 50 -6.63 14.89 -12.30
N ILE A 51 -5.45 14.27 -12.37
CA ILE A 51 -5.02 13.23 -11.43
C ILE A 51 -4.08 13.87 -10.42
N GLU A 52 -4.46 13.80 -9.15
CA GLU A 52 -3.67 14.29 -8.03
C GLU A 52 -3.20 13.14 -7.12
N TYR A 53 -2.37 13.47 -6.13
CA TYR A 53 -1.86 12.46 -5.19
C TYR A 53 -2.98 11.76 -4.40
N VAL A 54 -4.09 12.47 -4.12
CA VAL A 54 -5.25 11.87 -3.45
C VAL A 54 -5.93 10.79 -4.31
N ASP A 55 -5.90 10.93 -5.64
CA ASP A 55 -6.42 9.92 -6.56
C ASP A 55 -5.54 8.68 -6.56
N PHE A 56 -4.22 8.84 -6.45
CA PHE A 56 -3.30 7.72 -6.26
C PHE A 56 -3.63 6.93 -4.99
N LEU A 57 -3.88 7.62 -3.88
CA LEU A 57 -4.29 6.99 -2.63
C LEU A 57 -5.65 6.28 -2.77
N CYS A 58 -6.62 6.87 -3.48
CA CYS A 58 -7.91 6.23 -3.74
C CYS A 58 -7.76 4.98 -4.60
N VAL A 59 -6.97 5.01 -5.67
CA VAL A 59 -6.69 3.83 -6.50
C VAL A 59 -6.03 2.73 -5.68
N HIS A 60 -5.03 3.06 -4.85
CA HIS A 60 -4.43 2.09 -3.96
C HIS A 60 -5.46 1.48 -2.99
N LYS A 61 -6.43 2.27 -2.51
CA LYS A 61 -7.52 1.75 -1.69
C LYS A 61 -8.44 0.82 -2.47
N ILE A 62 -8.80 1.16 -3.71
CA ILE A 62 -9.65 0.31 -4.56
C ILE A 62 -8.98 -1.03 -4.81
N LEU A 63 -7.70 -1.02 -5.18
CA LEU A 63 -6.98 -2.25 -5.56
C LEU A 63 -6.75 -3.21 -4.39
N PHE A 64 -6.54 -2.68 -3.18
CA PHE A 64 -6.01 -3.47 -2.05
C PHE A 64 -6.81 -3.35 -0.75
N GLY A 65 -7.85 -2.52 -0.71
CA GLY A 65 -8.57 -2.17 0.53
C GLY A 65 -9.35 -3.32 1.15
N GLU A 66 -9.68 -4.34 0.37
CA GLU A 66 -10.31 -5.56 0.87
C GLU A 66 -9.35 -6.43 1.68
N PHE A 67 -8.03 -6.29 1.51
CA PHE A 67 -7.04 -7.17 2.15
C PHE A 67 -6.11 -6.43 3.11
N TYR A 68 -5.81 -5.16 2.84
CA TYR A 68 -4.95 -4.34 3.68
C TYR A 68 -5.74 -3.20 4.34
N PRO A 69 -5.86 -3.18 5.69
CA PRO A 69 -6.54 -2.09 6.41
C PRO A 69 -5.94 -0.71 6.17
N LEU A 70 -4.66 -0.67 5.80
CA LEU A 70 -3.90 0.55 5.53
C LEU A 70 -3.91 0.94 4.05
N ALA A 71 -4.64 0.24 3.18
CA ALA A 71 -4.70 0.58 1.77
C ALA A 71 -5.24 2.01 1.56
N GLY A 72 -4.54 2.76 0.71
CA GLY A 72 -4.83 4.18 0.48
C GLY A 72 -4.36 5.13 1.58
N GLN A 73 -3.57 4.65 2.55
CA GLN A 73 -2.86 5.50 3.48
C GLN A 73 -1.43 5.76 3.01
N ASP A 74 -0.99 7.00 3.17
CA ASP A 74 0.40 7.38 2.87
C ASP A 74 1.35 6.68 3.85
N ARG A 75 2.45 6.14 3.31
CA ARG A 75 3.53 5.53 4.10
C ARG A 75 4.11 6.47 5.15
N LEU A 76 4.07 7.79 4.93
CA LEU A 76 4.49 8.79 5.91
C LEU A 76 3.63 8.77 7.17
N LYS A 77 2.38 8.31 7.07
CA LYS A 77 1.49 8.13 8.22
C LYS A 77 1.69 6.76 8.88
N THR A 78 1.88 5.71 8.09
CA THR A 78 1.93 4.33 8.60
C THR A 78 3.32 3.91 9.08
N THR A 79 4.37 4.43 8.46
CA THR A 79 5.78 4.03 8.65
C THR A 79 6.74 5.22 8.37
N PRO A 80 6.62 6.34 9.10
CA PRO A 80 7.37 7.58 8.84
C PRO A 80 8.89 7.43 8.88
N ASN A 81 9.39 6.43 9.61
CA ASN A 81 10.81 6.29 9.94
C ASN A 81 11.50 5.16 9.16
N LYS A 82 10.86 4.57 8.14
CA LYS A 82 11.44 3.47 7.35
C LYS A 82 11.71 3.90 5.92
N ALA A 83 13.00 3.97 5.56
CA ALA A 83 13.44 4.17 4.19
C ALA A 83 13.17 2.90 3.38
N ILE A 84 12.62 3.06 2.17
CA ILE A 84 12.36 1.97 1.24
C ILE A 84 13.25 2.16 0.03
N SER A 85 13.93 1.10 -0.39
CA SER A 85 14.67 1.03 -1.64
C SER A 85 14.19 -0.15 -2.49
N LYS A 86 14.38 -0.05 -3.80
CA LYS A 86 14.24 -1.15 -4.74
C LYS A 86 15.48 -1.17 -5.61
N ALA A 87 16.26 -2.25 -5.51
CA ALA A 87 17.63 -2.31 -6.03
C ALA A 87 18.43 -1.06 -5.57
N ASP A 88 19.07 -0.36 -6.49
CA ASP A 88 19.90 0.82 -6.21
C ASP A 88 19.09 2.13 -6.13
N THR A 89 17.75 2.06 -6.21
CA THR A 89 16.89 3.24 -6.15
C THR A 89 16.29 3.41 -4.75
N PHE A 90 16.61 4.54 -4.11
CA PHE A 90 16.00 4.95 -2.84
C PHE A 90 14.77 5.83 -3.08
N PHE A 91 13.66 5.51 -2.43
CA PHE A 91 12.46 6.33 -2.50
C PHE A 91 12.46 7.38 -1.39
N VAL A 92 12.34 8.65 -1.78
CA VAL A 92 12.41 9.79 -0.86
C VAL A 92 11.25 9.80 0.13
N ILE A 93 11.55 9.87 1.42
CA ILE A 93 10.61 10.29 2.46
C ILE A 93 10.68 11.81 2.51
N ARG A 94 9.70 12.49 1.91
CA ARG A 94 9.65 13.96 2.01
C ARG A 94 9.14 14.31 3.41
N ARG A 95 10.06 14.54 4.37
CA ARG A 95 9.71 15.12 5.67
C ARG A 95 9.10 16.50 5.39
N ILE A 96 7.80 16.66 5.64
CA ILE A 96 7.22 17.98 5.79
C ILE A 96 7.94 18.61 6.98
N ARG A 97 8.68 19.70 6.73
CA ARG A 97 9.26 20.50 7.82
C ARG A 97 8.08 21.08 8.58
N SER A 98 7.91 20.69 9.84
CA SER A 98 7.09 21.46 10.78
C SER A 98 7.76 22.82 10.90
N GLU A 99 7.15 23.85 10.35
CA GLU A 99 7.43 25.22 10.75
C GLU A 99 7.13 25.32 12.24
N ARG A 100 8.11 25.83 12.98
CA ARG A 100 8.01 26.16 14.40
C ARG A 100 7.71 27.64 14.52
#